data_AF-A0A2F0AEG2-F1
#
_entry.id   AF-A0A2F0AEG2-F1
#
_cell.length_a   1.000
_cell.length_b   1.000
_cell.length_c   1.000
_cell.angle_alpha   90.00
_cell.angle_beta   90.00
_cell.angle_gamma   90.00
#
_symmetry.space_group_name_H-M   'P 1'
#
loop_
_entity.id
_entity.type
_entity.pdbx_description
1 polymer ?
#
loop_
_entity_poly.entity_id
_entity_poly.type
_entity_poly.pdbx_seq_one_letter_code
_entity_poly.pdbx_strand_id
1 'polypeptide(L)'
;MKNRKLNGQFVKGKSGNPSGRPKNQTFTKELRAFISEVDPVMGVQRLEYIVNVLYAKACEGDIKAIQMIMNRVDGLPTQHVEKKTYDTIKVIDIDGVESPDDKTIA
;
A
#
# COMPACT_ATOMS: atom_id res chain seq x y z
N MET A 1 -3.33 3.83 -31.19
CA MET A 1 -3.86 4.28 -29.88
C MET A 1 -5.35 3.97 -29.80
N LYS A 2 -5.81 2.86 -29.18
CA LYS A 2 -7.23 2.45 -29.25
C LYS A 2 -8.01 2.44 -27.92
N ASN A 3 -7.35 2.69 -26.77
CA ASN A 3 -7.96 2.53 -25.44
C ASN A 3 -7.87 3.78 -24.54
N ARG A 4 -7.54 4.95 -25.10
CA ARG A 4 -7.44 6.21 -24.36
C ARG A 4 -8.29 7.30 -25.02
N LYS A 5 -8.91 8.14 -24.20
CA LYS A 5 -9.55 9.39 -24.62
C LYS A 5 -8.48 10.42 -24.97
N LEU A 6 -8.87 11.50 -25.64
CA LEU A 6 -7.99 12.63 -25.99
C LEU A 6 -7.28 13.23 -24.77
N ASN A 7 -7.93 13.21 -23.60
CA ASN A 7 -7.36 13.67 -22.32
C ASN A 7 -6.51 12.60 -21.59
N GLY A 8 -6.10 11.52 -22.27
CA GLY A 8 -5.24 10.47 -21.73
C GLY A 8 -5.92 9.46 -20.81
N GLN A 9 -7.17 9.70 -20.38
CA GLN A 9 -7.91 8.76 -19.53
C GLN A 9 -8.27 7.48 -20.29
N PHE A 10 -8.32 6.35 -19.59
CA PHE A 10 -8.82 5.11 -20.15
C PHE A 10 -10.31 5.22 -20.49
N VAL A 11 -10.72 4.58 -21.60
CA VAL A 11 -12.14 4.50 -21.97
C VAL A 11 -12.87 3.64 -20.93
N LYS A 12 -14.09 4.02 -20.53
CA LYS A 12 -14.89 3.28 -19.53
C LYS A 12 -15.04 1.82 -19.98
N GLY A 13 -14.72 0.87 -19.10
CA GLY A 13 -14.72 -0.57 -19.40
C GLY A 13 -13.47 -1.10 -20.11
N LYS A 14 -12.51 -0.24 -20.45
CA LYS A 14 -11.22 -0.63 -21.05
C LYS A 14 -10.10 -0.29 -20.07
N SER A 15 -9.85 -1.19 -19.12
CA SER A 15 -8.68 -1.09 -18.23
C SER A 15 -7.38 -1.30 -19.02
N GLY A 16 -6.31 -0.60 -18.64
CA GLY A 16 -4.95 -0.90 -19.12
C GLY A 16 -4.45 -2.27 -18.66
N ASN A 17 -5.05 -2.84 -17.61
CA ASN A 17 -4.83 -4.20 -17.16
C ASN A 17 -6.18 -4.95 -17.05
N PRO A 18 -6.66 -5.55 -18.17
CA PRO A 18 -7.94 -6.28 -18.20
C PRO A 18 -7.95 -7.54 -17.32
N SER A 19 -6.79 -8.20 -17.18
CA SER A 19 -6.65 -9.44 -16.42
C SER A 19 -6.41 -9.20 -14.92
N GLY A 20 -6.25 -7.95 -14.51
CA GLY A 20 -6.01 -7.57 -13.11
C GLY A 20 -4.67 -8.07 -12.59
N ARG A 21 -4.54 -8.14 -11.25
CA ARG A 21 -3.38 -8.74 -10.60
C ARG A 21 -3.37 -10.26 -10.89
N PRO A 22 -2.24 -10.86 -11.31
CA PRO A 22 -2.14 -12.30 -11.52
C PRO A 22 -2.64 -13.06 -10.28
N LYS A 23 -3.58 -14.00 -10.49
CA LYS A 23 -4.35 -14.62 -9.39
C LYS A 23 -3.57 -15.73 -8.65
N ASN A 24 -2.55 -16.32 -9.28
CA ASN A 24 -2.11 -17.67 -8.90
C ASN A 24 -0.78 -17.74 -8.13
N GLN A 25 0.01 -16.69 -8.10
CA GLN A 25 1.29 -16.65 -7.38
C GLN A 25 1.43 -15.33 -6.64
N THR A 26 1.10 -15.36 -5.35
CA THR A 26 1.43 -14.27 -4.45
C THR A 26 2.24 -14.85 -3.31
N PHE A 27 3.28 -14.13 -2.89
CA PHE A 27 4.06 -14.48 -1.72
C PHE A 27 3.17 -14.76 -0.49
N THR A 28 2.08 -14.00 -0.34
CA THR A 28 1.10 -14.20 0.72
C THR A 28 0.40 -15.56 0.65
N LYS A 29 0.08 -16.06 -0.54
CA LYS A 29 -0.57 -17.36 -0.70
C LYS A 29 0.37 -18.49 -0.29
N GLU A 30 1.61 -18.47 -0.80
CA GLU A 30 2.62 -19.47 -0.47
C GLU A 30 2.96 -19.46 1.02
N LEU A 31 3.13 -18.27 1.60
CA LEU A 31 3.42 -18.13 3.02
C LEU A 31 2.29 -18.66 3.90
N ARG A 32 1.02 -18.43 3.53
CA ARG A 32 -0.14 -18.99 4.26
C ARG A 32 -0.17 -20.51 4.20
N ALA A 33 0.12 -21.11 3.04
CA ALA A 33 0.21 -22.55 2.92
C ALA A 33 1.31 -23.10 3.83
N PHE A 34 2.51 -22.53 3.73
CA PHE A 34 3.67 -22.96 4.52
C PHE A 34 3.46 -22.87 6.04
N ILE A 35 2.84 -21.78 6.52
CA ILE A 35 2.58 -21.54 7.95
C ILE A 35 1.49 -22.48 8.51
N SER A 36 0.57 -22.95 7.66
CA SER A 36 -0.54 -23.82 8.07
C SER A 36 -0.11 -25.29 8.24
N GLU A 37 1.05 -25.66 7.71
CA GLU A 37 1.60 -27.01 7.82
C GLU A 37 2.22 -27.28 9.20
N VAL A 38 2.22 -28.55 9.59
CA VAL A 38 2.96 -29.05 10.76
C VAL A 38 4.42 -29.17 10.40
N ASP A 39 5.28 -28.63 11.27
CA ASP A 39 6.71 -28.76 11.08
C ASP A 39 7.16 -30.19 11.40
N PRO A 40 7.88 -30.88 10.49
CA PRO A 40 8.27 -32.27 10.69
C PRO A 40 9.35 -32.45 11.78
N VAL A 41 10.08 -31.40 12.13
CA VAL A 41 11.14 -31.44 13.16
C VAL A 41 10.57 -31.10 14.53
N MET A 42 9.74 -30.06 14.60
CA MET A 42 9.16 -29.61 15.88
C MET A 42 7.88 -30.34 16.27
N GLY A 43 7.18 -30.98 15.31
CA GLY A 43 5.92 -31.68 15.55
C GLY A 43 4.72 -30.78 15.85
N VAL A 44 4.87 -29.45 15.73
CA VAL A 44 3.82 -28.45 15.97
C VAL A 44 3.54 -27.64 14.71
N GLN A 45 2.37 -27.01 14.63
CA GLN A 45 2.06 -26.10 13.53
C GLN A 45 3.01 -24.91 13.54
N ARG A 46 3.56 -24.54 12.37
CA ARG A 46 4.52 -23.42 12.28
C ARG A 46 3.94 -22.11 12.77
N LEU A 47 2.64 -21.89 12.55
CA LEU A 47 1.93 -20.73 13.10
C LEU A 47 2.01 -20.64 14.62
N GLU A 48 1.72 -21.74 15.30
CA GLU A 48 1.70 -21.82 16.75
C GLU A 48 3.09 -21.52 17.33
N TYR A 49 4.13 -22.09 16.72
CA TYR A 49 5.51 -21.80 17.10
C TYR A 49 5.85 -20.30 16.99
N ILE A 50 5.49 -19.65 15.88
CA ILE A 50 5.74 -18.23 15.68
C ILE A 50 4.98 -17.38 16.70
N VAL A 51 3.74 -17.75 17.03
CA VAL A 51 2.94 -17.06 18.06
C VAL A 51 3.61 -17.17 19.43
N ASN A 52 4.12 -18.36 19.79
CA ASN A 52 4.84 -18.56 21.05
C ASN A 52 6.11 -17.71 21.12
N VAL A 53 6.89 -17.65 20.03
CA VAL A 53 8.08 -16.79 19.96
C VAL A 53 7.73 -15.31 20.07
N LEU A 54 6.65 -14.87 19.41
CA LEU A 54 6.19 -13.48 19.49
C LEU A 54 5.77 -13.12 20.93
N TYR A 55 5.04 -14.01 21.60
CA TYR A 55 4.60 -13.81 22.97
C TYR A 55 5.77 -13.79 23.95
N ALA A 56 6.72 -14.72 23.81
CA ALA A 56 7.94 -14.74 24.64
C ALA A 56 8.73 -13.41 24.53
N LYS A 57 8.94 -12.91 23.30
CA LYS A 57 9.59 -11.60 23.10
C LYS A 57 8.82 -10.44 23.71
N ALA A 58 7.49 -10.49 23.67
CA ALA A 58 6.67 -9.48 24.32
C ALA A 58 6.84 -9.52 25.85
N CYS A 59 6.90 -10.73 26.45
CA CYS A 59 7.18 -10.90 27.87
C CYS A 59 8.59 -10.42 28.28
N GLU A 60 9.57 -10.52 27.38
CA GLU A 60 10.92 -9.95 27.58
C GLU A 60 10.95 -8.42 27.50
N GLY A 61 9.85 -7.78 27.08
CA GLY A 61 9.74 -6.33 26.98
C GLY A 61 10.06 -5.75 25.59
N ASP A 62 10.09 -6.58 24.53
CA ASP A 62 10.20 -6.06 23.16
C ASP A 62 8.94 -5.25 22.80
N ILE A 63 9.09 -3.93 22.78
CA ILE A 63 8.03 -2.97 22.48
C ILE A 63 7.39 -3.24 21.12
N LYS A 64 8.15 -3.72 20.12
CA LYS A 64 7.59 -4.04 18.81
C LYS A 64 6.70 -5.28 18.88
N ALA A 65 7.13 -6.31 19.60
CA ALA A 65 6.33 -7.52 19.79
C ALA A 65 5.02 -7.21 20.53
N ILE A 66 5.10 -6.40 21.60
CA ILE A 66 3.95 -5.91 22.35
C ILE A 66 2.99 -5.15 21.43
N GLN A 67 3.50 -4.18 20.65
CA GLN A 67 2.69 -3.40 19.71
C GLN A 67 2.01 -4.29 18.66
N MET A 68 2.71 -5.30 18.12
CA MET A 68 2.13 -6.23 17.15
C MET A 68 0.94 -7.01 17.74
N ILE A 69 1.07 -7.45 19.01
CA ILE A 69 -0.01 -8.14 19.73
C ILE A 69 -1.18 -7.18 19.97
N MET A 70 -0.92 -5.98 20.51
CA MET A 70 -1.94 -4.96 20.77
C MET A 70 -2.73 -4.61 19.51
N ASN A 71 -2.04 -4.38 18.39
CA ASN A 71 -2.67 -4.07 17.10
C ASN A 71 -3.61 -5.18 16.60
N ARG A 72 -3.39 -6.42 17.03
CA ARG A 72 -4.19 -7.57 16.60
C ARG A 72 -5.36 -7.89 17.53
N VAL A 73 -5.20 -7.61 18.83
CA VAL A 73 -6.20 -7.83 19.89
C VAL A 73 -7.16 -6.65 19.99
N ASP A 74 -6.62 -5.45 20.22
CA ASP A 74 -7.41 -4.22 20.44
C ASP A 74 -7.63 -3.42 19.14
N GLY A 75 -6.90 -3.77 18.08
CA GLY A 75 -6.93 -3.06 16.80
C GLY A 75 -6.00 -1.85 16.79
N LEU A 76 -5.86 -1.24 15.61
CA LEU A 76 -5.16 0.03 15.48
C LEU A 76 -6.11 1.17 15.86
N PRO A 77 -5.61 2.23 16.51
CA PRO A 77 -6.37 3.46 16.69
C PRO A 77 -6.91 3.96 15.35
N THR A 78 -8.14 4.46 15.34
CA THR A 78 -8.75 5.05 14.15
C THR A 78 -7.88 6.18 13.63
N GLN A 79 -7.35 6.04 12.42
CA GLN A 79 -6.58 7.11 11.78
C GLN A 79 -7.51 8.25 11.40
N HIS A 80 -7.42 9.37 12.12
CA HIS A 80 -8.09 10.61 11.72
C HIS A 80 -7.32 11.26 10.57
N VAL A 81 -7.98 11.47 9.43
CA VAL A 81 -7.40 12.16 8.27
C VAL A 81 -8.12 13.48 8.08
N GLU A 82 -7.47 14.57 8.46
CA GLU A 82 -7.93 15.92 8.10
C GLU A 82 -7.57 16.22 6.65
N LYS A 83 -8.57 16.22 5.77
CA LYS A 83 -8.39 16.70 4.40
C LYS A 83 -8.56 18.21 4.40
N LYS A 84 -7.45 18.95 4.25
CA LYS A 84 -7.51 20.36 3.88
C LYS A 84 -7.84 20.44 2.39
N THR A 85 -9.09 20.78 2.09
CA THR A 85 -9.49 21.15 0.73
C THR A 85 -8.92 22.53 0.47
N TYR A 86 -7.84 22.60 -0.31
CA TYR A 86 -7.38 23.87 -0.86
C TYR A 86 -8.25 24.21 -2.06
N ASP A 87 -8.74 25.44 -2.13
CA ASP A 87 -9.38 25.94 -3.34
C ASP A 87 -8.39 25.82 -4.50
N THR A 88 -8.88 25.32 -5.63
CA THR A 88 -8.08 25.17 -6.86
C THR A 88 -7.45 26.51 -7.19
N ILE A 89 -6.13 26.53 -7.39
CA ILE A 89 -5.40 27.68 -7.89
C ILE A 89 -5.98 27.99 -9.28
N LYS A 90 -6.67 29.13 -9.41
CA LYS A 90 -7.08 29.64 -10.72
C LYS A 90 -5.82 30.16 -11.40
N VAL A 91 -5.25 29.37 -12.30
CA VAL A 91 -4.24 29.86 -13.24
C VAL A 91 -5.00 30.75 -14.22
N ILE A 92 -4.77 32.04 -14.13
CA ILE A 92 -5.28 33.01 -15.09
C ILE A 92 -4.20 33.07 -16.15
N ASP A 93 -4.49 32.56 -17.35
CA ASP A 93 -3.68 32.87 -18.52
C ASP A 93 -3.88 34.36 -18.79
N ILE A 94 -2.96 35.20 -18.31
CA ILE A 94 -2.91 36.62 -18.66
C ILE A 94 -2.17 36.68 -19.99
N ASP A 95 -2.93 36.84 -21.07
CA ASP A 95 -2.39 37.19 -22.37
C ASP A 95 -1.65 38.54 -22.25
N GLY A 96 -0.32 38.50 -22.17
CA GLY A 96 0.52 39.69 -22.30
C GLY A 96 1.53 39.98 -21.19
N VAL A 97 1.80 39.07 -20.26
CA VAL A 97 3.00 39.19 -19.40
C VAL A 97 4.08 38.27 -19.95
N GLU A 98 4.97 38.85 -20.76
CA GLU A 98 6.23 38.20 -21.12
C GLU A 98 6.96 37.82 -19.83
N SER A 99 7.24 36.52 -19.67
CA SER A 99 8.12 36.04 -18.62
C SER A 99 9.48 36.74 -18.81
N PRO A 100 10.07 37.36 -17.76
CA PRO A 100 11.35 38.05 -17.86
C PRO A 100 12.52 37.13 -18.28
N ASP A 101 12.31 35.82 -18.29
CA ASP A 101 13.32 34.81 -18.64
C ASP A 101 13.39 34.48 -20.14
N ASP A 102 12.49 34.99 -20.99
CA ASP A 102 12.46 34.65 -22.43
C ASP A 102 13.35 35.56 -23.31
N LYS A 103 14.31 36.24 -22.69
CA LYS A 103 15.40 36.92 -23.40
C LYS A 103 16.69 36.15 -23.21
N THR A 104 16.98 35.28 -24.17
CA THR A 104 18.26 35.15 -24.90
C THR A 104 18.47 33.72 -25.39
N ILE A 105 18.18 33.47 -26.67
CA ILE A 105 19.06 32.66 -27.51
C ILE A 105 19.13 33.37 -28.86
N ALA A 106 20.34 33.79 -29.21
CA ALA A 106 20.70 34.46 -30.46
C ALA A 106 20.57 33.51 -31.67
#